data_AF-A0A920WLZ7-F1
#
_entry.id   AF-A0A920WLZ7-F1
#
_cell.length_a   1.000
_cell.length_b   1.000
_cell.length_c   1.000
_cell.angle_alpha   90.00
_cell.angle_beta   90.00
_cell.angle_gamma   90.00
#
_symmetry.space_group_name_H-M   'P 1'
#
loop_
_entity.id
_entity.type
_entity.pdbx_description
1 polymer ?
#
loop_
_entity_poly.entity_id
_entity_poly.type
_entity_poly.pdbx_seq_one_letter_code
_entity_poly.pdbx_strand_id
1 'polypeptide(L)' 'MLGAVLMVILLVVVMPVGILVSGAVAASLLGGFLKRDVDAAHEGSELLEVSETNPYSG' A
#
# COMPACT_ATOMS: atom_id res chain seq x y z
N MET A 1 26.98 24.34 -12.88
CA MET A 1 26.26 24.21 -11.59
C MET A 1 24.86 23.61 -11.72
N LEU A 2 24.02 24.03 -12.69
CA LEU A 2 22.64 23.53 -12.82
C LEU A 2 22.51 22.00 -12.88
N GLY A 3 23.32 21.32 -13.68
CA GLY A 3 23.27 19.85 -13.79
C GLY A 3 23.55 19.13 -12.47
N ALA A 4 24.47 19.66 -11.65
CA ALA A 4 24.76 19.09 -10.33
C ALA A 4 23.57 19.25 -9.37
N VAL A 5 22.91 20.41 -9.37
CA VAL A 5 21.71 20.65 -8.55
C VAL A 5 20.58 19.70 -8.94
N LEU A 6 20.35 19.51 -10.26
CA LEU A 6 19.33 18.58 -10.75
C LEU A 6 19.62 17.15 -10.30
N MET A 7 20.87 16.71 -10.37
CA MET A 7 21.23 15.36 -9.89
C MET A 7 21.00 15.18 -8.40
N VAL A 8 21.35 16.18 -7.57
CA VAL A 8 21.08 16.09 -6.13
C VAL A 8 19.58 15.95 -5.85
N ILE A 9 18.74 16.73 -6.52
CA ILE A 9 17.28 16.66 -6.35
C ILE A 9 16.76 15.28 -6.78
N LEU A 10 17.22 14.78 -7.93
CA LEU A 10 16.80 13.47 -8.44
C LEU A 10 17.16 12.34 -7.48
N LEU A 11 18.41 12.31 -7.01
CA LEU A 11 18.92 11.22 -6.19
C LEU A 11 18.39 11.24 -4.75
N VAL A 12 18.24 12.44 -4.16
CA VAL A 12 17.94 12.58 -2.72
C VAL A 12 16.44 12.74 -2.45
N VAL A 13 15.68 13.30 -3.39
CA VAL A 13 14.26 13.58 -3.17
C VAL A 13 13.41 12.71 -4.08
N VAL A 14 13.64 12.77 -5.39
CA VAL A 14 12.75 12.11 -6.36
C VAL A 14 12.85 10.59 -6.25
N MET A 15 14.06 10.02 -6.16
CA MET A 15 14.21 8.58 -6.04
C MET A 15 13.59 8.03 -4.74
N PRO A 16 13.88 8.57 -3.55
CA PRO A 16 13.31 8.04 -2.32
C PRO A 16 11.79 8.16 -2.27
N VAL A 17 11.24 9.32 -2.65
CA VAL A 17 9.78 9.51 -2.69
C VAL A 17 9.15 8.60 -3.74
N GLY A 18 9.76 8.49 -4.92
CA GLY A 18 9.28 7.64 -6.00
C GLY A 18 9.25 6.16 -5.60
N ILE A 19 10.29 5.67 -4.92
CA ILE A 19 10.36 4.29 -4.42
C ILE A 19 9.28 4.05 -3.36
N LEU A 20 9.11 4.98 -2.41
CA LEU A 20 8.09 4.84 -1.36
C LEU A 20 6.66 4.84 -1.94
N VAL A 21 6.36 5.78 -2.84
CA VAL A 21 5.02 5.88 -3.45
C VAL A 21 4.75 4.68 -4.36
N SER A 22 5.71 4.27 -5.20
CA SER A 22 5.54 3.09 -6.05
C SER A 22 5.37 1.80 -5.24
N GLY A 23 6.11 1.65 -4.14
CA GLY A 23 5.95 0.53 -3.22
C GLY A 23 4.56 0.53 -2.57
N ALA A 24 4.08 1.68 -2.11
CA ALA A 24 2.73 1.81 -1.55
C ALA A 24 1.63 1.49 -2.57
N VAL A 25 1.77 1.96 -3.81
CA VAL A 25 0.86 1.62 -4.91
C VAL A 25 0.86 0.11 -5.16
N ALA A 26 2.04 -0.50 -5.29
CA ALA A 26 2.14 -1.95 -5.51
C ALA A 26 1.53 -2.76 -4.35
N ALA A 27 1.82 -2.37 -3.10
CA ALA A 27 1.28 -3.03 -1.92
C ALA A 27 -0.25 -2.88 -1.81
N SER A 28 -0.80 -1.68 -2.07
CA SER A 28 -2.25 -1.46 -2.03
C SER A 28 -2.99 -2.25 -3.11
N LEU A 29 -2.43 -2.33 -4.33
CA LEU A 29 -3.02 -3.14 -5.39
C LEU A 29 -3.01 -4.62 -5.02
N LEU A 30 -1.85 -5.15 -4.61
CA LEU A 30 -1.71 -6.56 -4.27
C LEU A 30 -2.59 -6.94 -3.07
N GLY A 31 -2.54 -6.13 -2.00
CA GLY A 31 -3.38 -6.32 -0.81
C GLY A 31 -4.86 -6.23 -1.14
N GLY A 32 -5.27 -5.30 -2.00
CA GLY A 32 -6.66 -5.14 -2.42
C GLY A 32 -7.18 -6.31 -3.27
N PHE A 33 -6.36 -6.85 -4.18
CA PHE A 33 -6.74 -8.06 -4.93
C PHE A 33 -6.85 -9.28 -4.03
N LEU A 34 -5.88 -9.48 -3.13
CA LEU A 34 -5.88 -10.61 -2.21
C LEU A 34 -7.05 -10.54 -1.20
N LYS A 35 -7.35 -9.34 -0.66
CA LYS A 35 -8.48 -9.13 0.25
C LYS A 35 -9.80 -9.52 -0.42
N ARG A 36 -10.05 -9.07 -1.66
CA ARG A 36 -11.27 -9.43 -2.41
C ARG A 36 -11.42 -10.94 -2.61
N ASP A 37 -10.33 -11.62 -2.92
CA ASP A 37 -10.33 -13.07 -3.13
C ASP A 37 -10.66 -13.82 -1.83
N VAL A 38 -10.01 -13.45 -0.73
CA VAL A 38 -10.25 -14.03 0.60
C VAL A 38 -11.66 -13.75 1.10
N ASP A 39 -12.17 -12.53 0.91
CA ASP A 39 -13.52 -12.15 1.34
C ASP A 39 -14.59 -12.96 0.58
N ALA A 40 -14.41 -13.16 -0.74
CA ALA A 40 -15.30 -13.99 -1.55
C ALA A 40 -15.25 -15.47 -1.13
N ALA A 41 -14.07 -15.99 -0.79
CA ALA A 41 -13.91 -17.37 -0.34
C ALA A 41 -14.57 -17.64 1.04
N HIS A 42 -14.74 -16.59 1.85
CA HIS A 42 -15.26 -16.67 3.23
C HIS A 42 -16.60 -15.95 3.41
N GLU A 43 -17.33 -15.71 2.31
CA GLU A 43 -18.62 -15.04 2.32
C GLU A 43 -19.61 -15.79 3.23
N GLY A 44 -20.27 -15.06 4.13
CA GLY A 44 -21.21 -15.62 5.11
C GLY A 44 -20.57 -16.39 6.26
N SER A 45 -19.23 -16.40 6.38
CA SER A 45 -18.53 -17.01 7.50
C SER A 45 -18.25 -16.02 8.64
N GLU A 46 -18.11 -16.56 9.85
CA GLU A 46 -17.65 -15.80 11.03
C GLU A 46 -16.26 -15.17 10.83
N LEU A 47 -15.42 -15.74 9.97
CA LEU A 47 -14.06 -15.25 9.73
C LEU A 47 -14.07 -13.89 9.02
N LEU A 48 -15.03 -13.69 8.11
CA LEU A 48 -15.20 -12.42 7.43
C LEU A 48 -15.65 -11.34 8.42
N GLU A 49 -16.64 -11.64 9.26
CA GLU A 49 -17.14 -10.73 10.30
C GLU A 49 -16.03 -10.30 11.28
N VAL A 50 -15.23 -11.26 11.76
CA VAL A 50 -14.08 -10.98 12.64
C VAL A 50 -13.05 -10.11 11.92
N SER A 51 -12.78 -10.35 10.63
CA SER A 51 -11.78 -9.58 9.88
C SER A 51 -12.18 -8.12 9.62
N GLU A 52 -13.48 -7.83 9.54
CA GLU A 52 -14.03 -6.48 9.35
C GLU A 52 -14.26 -5.74 10.67
N THR A 53 -14.13 -6.43 11.80
CA THR A 53 -14.33 -5.84 13.12
C THR A 53 -13.15 -4.92 13.49
N ASN A 54 -13.44 -3.69 13.92
CA ASN A 54 -12.42 -2.79 14.46
C ASN A 54 -12.15 -3.11 15.94
N PRO A 55 -10.96 -3.64 16.32
CA PRO A 55 -10.68 -4.02 17.71
C PRO A 55 -10.55 -2.83 18.66
N TYR A 56 -10.53 -1.59 18.16
CA TYR A 56 -10.38 -0.36 18.94
C TYR A 56 -11.67 0.45 19.07
N SER A 57 -12.82 -0.05 18.60
CA SER A 57 -14.10 0.68 18.63
C SER A 57 -14.83 0.60 19.99
N GLY A 58 -14.10 0.54 21.10
CA GLY A 58 -14.63 0.53 22.47
C GLY A 58 -14.89 1.92 23.02
#